data_AF-A0A7W1ZUA5-F1
#
_entry.id   AF-A0A7W1ZUA5-F1
#
_cell.length_a   1.000
_cell.length_b   1.000
_cell.length_c   1.000
_cell.angle_alpha   90.00
_cell.angle_beta   90.00
_cell.angle_gamma   90.00
#
_symmetry.space_group_name_H-M   'P 1'
#
loop_
_entity.id
_entity.type
_entity.pdbx_description
1 polymer ?
#
loop_
_entity_poly.entity_id
_entity_poly.type
_entity_poly.pdbx_seq_one_letter_code
_entity_poly.pdbx_strand_id
1 'polypeptide(L)' 'VLTSDLPINQISFECGFEDVSHFIRVFKQKHHLTPFQYRQKYSKTAYC' A
#
# COMPACT_ATOMS: atom_id res chain seq x y z
N VAL A 1 -13.22 -1.97 1.90
CA VAL A 1 -12.60 -2.33 0.60
C VAL A 1 -11.09 -2.24 0.76
N LEU A 2 -10.41 -3.36 1.06
CA LEU A 2 -8.93 -3.42 1.19
C LEU A 2 -8.27 -3.98 -0.09
N THR A 3 -9.09 -4.30 -1.09
CA THR A 3 -8.75 -4.92 -2.38
C THR A 3 -8.92 -3.91 -3.50
N SER A 4 -8.33 -2.72 -3.33
CA SER A 4 -8.14 -1.84 -4.48
C SER A 4 -7.03 -2.44 -5.32
N ASP A 5 -7.18 -2.54 -6.63
CA ASP A 5 -6.11 -2.93 -7.57
C ASP A 5 -5.26 -1.72 -8.01
N LEU A 6 -5.55 -0.54 -7.47
CA LEU A 6 -4.87 0.70 -7.84
C LEU A 6 -3.36 0.60 -7.59
N PRO A 7 -2.51 1.13 -8.47
CA PRO A 7 -1.08 1.14 -8.22
C PRO A 7 -0.75 2.01 -6.99
N ILE A 8 0.34 1.67 -6.29
CA ILE A 8 0.69 2.26 -4.98
C ILE A 8 0.86 3.79 -5.07
N ASN A 9 1.34 4.29 -6.23
CA ASN A 9 1.44 5.73 -6.49
C ASN A 9 0.06 6.42 -6.46
N GLN A 10 -0.96 5.84 -7.09
CA GLN A 10 -2.29 6.42 -7.10
C GLN A 10 -2.91 6.40 -5.70
N ILE A 11 -2.75 5.30 -4.96
CA ILE A 11 -3.19 5.21 -3.57
C ILE A 11 -2.50 6.30 -2.71
N SER A 12 -1.21 6.55 -2.93
CA SER A 12 -0.51 7.61 -2.19
C SER A 12 -1.10 9.00 -2.46
N PHE A 13 -1.41 9.32 -3.72
CA PHE A 13 -2.02 10.61 -4.06
C PHE A 13 -3.46 10.74 -3.54
N GLU A 14 -4.27 9.68 -3.64
CA GLU A 14 -5.63 9.66 -3.07
C GLU A 14 -5.64 9.80 -1.54
N CYS A 15 -4.57 9.32 -0.88
CA CYS A 15 -4.37 9.50 0.56
C CYS A 15 -3.83 10.89 0.93
N GLY A 16 -3.62 11.79 -0.04
CA GLY A 16 -3.14 13.15 0.17
C GLY A 16 -1.63 13.29 0.33
N PHE A 17 -0.84 12.28 -0.08
CA PHE A 17 0.61 12.40 -0.12
C PHE A 17 1.06 13.00 -1.45
N GLU A 18 1.95 13.99 -1.38
CA GLU A 18 2.57 14.61 -2.55
C GLU A 18 3.62 13.72 -3.22
N ASP A 19 4.17 12.76 -2.46
CA ASP A 19 5.21 11.84 -2.94
C ASP A 19 5.02 10.41 -2.42
N VAL A 20 5.28 9.45 -3.30
CA VAL A 20 5.13 8.01 -3.05
C VAL A 20 6.13 7.52 -2.00
N SER A 21 7.35 8.05 -2.00
CA SER A 21 8.39 7.65 -1.04
C SER A 21 8.02 8.10 0.38
N HIS A 22 7.45 9.30 0.52
CA HIS A 22 6.91 9.77 1.78
C HIS A 22 5.80 8.86 2.29
N PHE A 23 4.83 8.50 1.42
CA PHE A 23 3.77 7.55 1.74
C PHE A 23 4.35 6.20 2.21
N ILE A 24 5.28 5.61 1.45
CA ILE A 24 5.88 4.31 1.80
C ILE A 24 6.58 4.36 3.15
N ARG A 25 7.31 5.44 3.45
CA ARG A 25 8.00 5.61 4.74
C ARG A 25 7.02 5.65 5.91
N VAL A 26 6.00 6.51 5.82
CA VAL A 26 4.97 6.67 6.87
C VAL A 26 4.17 5.37 7.03
N PHE A 27 3.77 4.75 5.91
CA PHE A 27 3.05 3.49 5.92
C PHE A 27 3.85 2.38 6.58
N LYS A 28 5.15 2.26 6.24
CA LYS A 28 6.06 1.28 6.85
C LYS A 28 6.27 1.54 8.34
N GLN A 29 6.36 2.80 8.77
CA GLN A 29 6.46 3.13 10.20
C GLN A 29 5.20 2.73 10.97
N LYS A 30 4.02 2.91 10.37
CA LYS A 30 2.72 2.64 11.02
C LYS A 30 2.32 1.15 11.00
N HIS A 31 2.59 0.45 9.91
CA HIS A 31 2.15 -0.94 9.69
C HIS A 31 3.29 -1.96 9.73
N HIS A 32 4.54 -1.51 9.89
CA HIS A 32 5.75 -2.34 9.88
C HIS A 32 5.96 -3.17 8.60
N LEU A 33 5.24 -2.83 7.53
CA LEU A 33 5.27 -3.49 6.23
C LEU A 33 5.28 -2.42 5.14
N THR A 34 5.90 -2.71 4.00
CA THR A 34 5.71 -1.84 2.83
C THR A 34 4.28 -1.97 2.31
N PRO A 35 3.72 -0.96 1.61
CA PRO A 35 2.39 -1.06 1.00
C PRO A 35 2.23 -2.30 0.10
N PHE A 36 3.29 -2.69 -0.62
CA PHE A 36 3.32 -3.90 -1.42
C PHE A 36 3.24 -5.18 -0.57
N GLN A 37 4.05 -5.30 0.49
CA GLN A 37 4.00 -6.44 1.40
C GLN A 37 2.66 -6.53 2.13
N TYR A 38 2.10 -5.37 2.50
CA TYR A 38 0.78 -5.28 3.10
C TYR A 38 -0.28 -5.78 2.10
N ARG A 39 -0.25 -5.31 0.85
CA ARG A 39 -1.14 -5.82 -0.20
C ARG A 39 -0.96 -7.32 -0.39
N GLN A 40 0.26 -7.85 -0.48
CA GLN A 40 0.46 -9.30 -0.64
C GLN A 40 -0.06 -10.11 0.56
N LYS A 41 0.11 -9.63 1.79
CA LYS A 41 -0.33 -10.31 3.00
C LYS A 41 -1.85 -10.31 3.17
N TYR A 42 -2.52 -9.25 2.72
CA TYR A 42 -3.95 -9.03 2.95
C TYR A 42 -4.83 -9.15 1.69
N SER A 43 -4.25 -9.12 0.48
CA SER A 43 -4.94 -9.58 -0.73
C SER A 43 -5.07 -11.09 -0.64
N LYS A 44 -6.30 -11.53 -0.40
CA LYS A 44 -6.72 -12.90 -0.68
C LYS A 44 -6.68 -13.12 -2.19
N THR A 45 -5.50 -13.32 -2.75
CA THR A 45 -5.38 -14.03 -4.02
C THR A 45 -4.57 -15.27 -3.72
N ALA A 46 -5.31 -16.36 -3.59
CA ALA A 46 -4.79 -17.71 -3.59
C ALA A 46 -3.81 -17.84 -4.75
N TYR A 47 -2.56 -18.18 -4.44
CA TYR A 47 -1.74 -18.92 -5.37
C TYR A 47 -1.33 -20.20 -4.67
N CYS A 48 -1.65 -21.29 -5.36
CA CYS A 48 -1.09 -22.62 -5.20
C CYS A 48 0.45 -22.58 -5.13
#